data_AF-A0A843L383-F1
#
_entry.id   AF-A0A843L383-F1
#
_cell.length_a   1.000
_cell.length_b   1.000
_cell.length_c   1.000
_cell.angle_alpha   90.00
_cell.angle_beta   90.00
_cell.angle_gamma   90.00
#
_symmetry.space_group_name_H-M   'P 1'
#
loop_
_entity.id
_entity.type
_entity.pdbx_description
1 polymer ?
#
loop_
_entity_poly.entity_id
_entity_poly.type
_entity_poly.pdbx_seq_one_letter_code
_entity_poly.pdbx_strand_id
1 'polypeptide(L)'
;MTGSYPNYPVIVLTLLLAVIACGCMAAGGEDDHADRISGNGTVTYVDLEGGFYGIVADDGERYLPADLPADFRQDGLRVTFVVDVAKETATIQQWGTPVDVVSMEKGDTRRTIATNGTVTYIDLEGGFYGIIAEDGMNCLPSNLPEEYRIDGLSVQFSADLEDDVTGFPMWGMPVKIRSIEPIGSVRLVAGNGTVTYVDLEGGFYGIIADDGGRYLPLGLGETWLVDGMNVTFVAQVREDVATIGQWGTPVEVIAIDKAGNATFVAVNGTVTYIDLEGGFYGFVADDGKRYLPLGLEERYRVDGMRITFAGKIARDTVTLQQWGIPVE
;
A
#
# COMPACT_ATOMS: atom_id res chain seq x y z
N MET A 1 6.28 -11.57 -67.73
CA MET A 1 5.23 -10.99 -68.59
C MET A 1 4.55 -9.87 -67.81
N THR A 2 4.82 -8.64 -68.23
CA THR A 2 4.00 -7.41 -68.10
C THR A 2 3.18 -7.23 -66.82
N GLY A 3 3.78 -6.54 -65.84
CA GLY A 3 3.07 -5.70 -64.88
C GLY A 3 2.56 -4.43 -65.57
N SER A 4 1.33 -4.04 -65.22
CA SER A 4 0.61 -2.91 -65.81
C SER A 4 1.02 -1.60 -65.13
N TYR A 5 1.41 -0.60 -65.93
CA TYR A 5 1.72 0.77 -65.53
C TYR A 5 0.50 1.71 -65.79
N PRO A 6 0.51 2.96 -65.25
CA PRO A 6 -0.65 3.67 -64.73
C PRO A 6 -1.20 4.75 -65.67
N ASN A 7 -2.36 5.31 -65.33
CA ASN A 7 -2.91 6.51 -65.98
C ASN A 7 -2.72 7.74 -65.07
N TYR A 8 -2.02 8.75 -65.59
CA TYR A 8 -2.02 10.15 -65.14
C TYR A 8 -3.31 10.87 -65.62
N PRO A 9 -3.64 12.07 -65.10
CA PRO A 9 -3.13 13.25 -65.78
C PRO A 9 -2.65 14.38 -64.86
N VAL A 10 -1.62 15.03 -65.37
CA VAL A 10 -1.08 16.35 -65.05
C VAL A 10 -2.20 17.40 -64.99
N ILE A 11 -2.29 18.13 -63.87
CA ILE A 11 -2.94 19.44 -63.82
C ILE A 11 -1.93 20.45 -63.30
N VAL A 12 -1.54 21.33 -64.22
CA VAL A 12 -0.76 22.54 -64.03
C VAL A 12 -1.53 23.48 -63.10
N LEU A 13 -0.93 23.91 -61.98
CA LEU A 13 -1.47 25.02 -61.20
C LEU A 13 -0.40 26.09 -61.01
N THR A 14 -0.74 27.25 -61.57
CA THR A 14 0.00 28.49 -61.71
C THR A 14 0.26 29.20 -60.38
N LEU A 15 1.47 29.75 -60.27
CA LEU A 15 1.90 30.79 -59.33
C LEU A 15 0.92 31.97 -59.24
N LEU A 16 0.56 32.36 -58.01
CA LEU A 16 0.11 33.72 -57.69
C LEU A 16 0.67 34.12 -56.32
N LEU A 17 1.73 34.92 -56.37
CA LEU A 17 2.26 35.73 -55.29
C LEU A 17 1.25 36.83 -54.94
N ALA A 18 0.79 36.86 -53.68
CA ALA A 18 0.13 38.02 -53.10
C ALA A 18 0.89 38.42 -51.83
N VAL A 19 1.76 39.41 -51.97
CA VAL A 19 2.36 40.16 -50.86
C VAL A 19 1.28 41.08 -50.31
N ILE A 20 0.84 40.84 -49.07
CA ILE A 20 0.09 41.83 -48.30
C ILE A 20 0.99 42.29 -47.16
N ALA A 21 1.58 43.46 -47.37
CA ALA A 21 2.22 44.27 -46.34
C ALA A 21 1.26 45.39 -45.96
N CYS A 22 0.80 45.40 -44.70
CA CYS A 22 0.22 46.49 -43.90
C CYS A 22 -0.64 45.82 -42.81
N GLY A 23 -0.61 46.17 -41.55
CA GLY A 23 0.06 47.23 -40.82
C GLY A 23 -0.32 47.03 -39.35
N CYS A 24 0.52 47.50 -38.45
CA CYS A 24 0.40 47.39 -37.00
C CYS A 24 -0.98 47.76 -36.46
N MET A 25 -1.54 46.92 -35.60
CA MET A 25 -2.15 47.29 -34.31
C MET A 25 -2.21 46.02 -33.44
N ALA A 26 -1.09 45.64 -32.84
CA ALA A 26 -1.14 44.81 -31.65
C ALA A 26 -1.48 45.76 -30.50
N ALA A 27 -2.77 45.81 -30.18
CA ALA A 27 -3.27 46.38 -28.94
C ALA A 27 -2.53 45.71 -27.78
N GLY A 28 -2.04 46.54 -26.84
CA GLY A 28 -1.37 46.07 -25.64
C GLY A 28 -2.25 45.10 -24.87
N GLY A 29 -1.73 43.89 -24.70
CA GLY A 29 -2.00 43.01 -23.58
C GLY A 29 -0.72 42.95 -22.77
N GLU A 30 -0.74 43.59 -21.61
CA GLU A 30 0.29 43.52 -20.59
C GLU A 30 0.19 42.13 -19.96
N ASP A 31 1.09 41.22 -20.34
CA ASP A 31 1.29 39.93 -19.68
C ASP A 31 2.73 39.93 -19.13
N ASP A 32 2.87 40.61 -17.99
CA ASP A 32 3.99 40.45 -17.07
C ASP A 32 3.93 39.01 -16.49
N HIS A 33 5.07 38.39 -16.14
CA HIS A 33 5.26 37.04 -15.54
C HIS A 33 5.95 35.92 -16.35
N ALA A 34 6.83 36.23 -17.33
CA ALA A 34 7.72 35.20 -17.88
C ALA A 34 8.84 34.75 -16.91
N ASP A 35 9.00 35.43 -15.78
CA ASP A 35 10.14 35.29 -14.85
C ASP A 35 9.75 34.77 -13.46
N ARG A 36 8.49 34.36 -13.26
CA ARG A 36 8.01 33.86 -11.97
C ARG A 36 8.20 32.35 -11.85
N ILE A 37 8.91 31.93 -10.81
CA ILE A 37 9.25 30.53 -10.51
C ILE A 37 8.55 30.13 -9.22
N SER A 38 7.94 28.95 -9.20
CA SER A 38 7.38 28.35 -8.00
C SER A 38 7.88 26.93 -7.82
N GLY A 39 8.19 26.54 -6.60
CA GLY A 39 8.70 25.20 -6.33
C GLY A 39 8.80 24.87 -4.85
N ASN A 40 9.29 23.67 -4.59
CA ASN A 40 9.66 23.20 -3.26
C ASN A 40 11.18 23.14 -3.17
N GLY A 41 11.71 23.42 -1.98
CA GLY A 41 13.14 23.37 -1.75
C GLY A 41 13.50 23.42 -0.28
N THR A 42 14.79 23.54 -0.03
CA THR A 42 15.39 23.62 1.29
C THR A 42 16.18 24.91 1.40
N VAL A 43 15.95 25.67 2.46
CA VAL A 43 16.80 26.80 2.82
C VAL A 43 18.15 26.26 3.28
N THR A 44 19.24 26.76 2.70
CA THR A 44 20.60 26.32 2.99
C THR A 44 21.47 27.52 3.37
N TYR A 45 22.17 27.40 4.49
CA TYR A 45 23.23 28.33 4.87
C TYR A 45 24.50 28.01 4.06
N VAL A 46 25.05 29.02 3.40
CA VAL A 46 26.25 28.92 2.56
C VAL A 46 27.35 29.78 3.16
N ASP A 47 28.43 29.13 3.60
CA ASP A 47 29.61 29.80 4.18
C ASP A 47 30.57 30.31 3.09
N LEU A 48 30.06 31.21 2.25
CA LEU A 48 30.84 31.94 1.24
C LEU A 48 30.65 33.44 1.45
N GLU A 49 31.72 34.22 1.27
CA GLU A 49 31.71 35.70 1.30
C GLU A 49 31.05 36.35 2.52
N GLY A 50 31.25 35.75 3.70
CA GLY A 50 30.68 36.26 4.96
C GLY A 50 29.36 35.60 5.37
N GLY A 51 28.88 34.61 4.61
CA GLY A 51 27.74 33.79 4.97
C GLY A 51 26.40 34.35 4.48
N PHE A 52 25.61 33.52 3.81
CA PHE A 52 24.27 33.88 3.36
C PHE A 52 23.33 32.67 3.35
N TYR A 53 22.02 32.92 3.28
CA TYR A 53 21.01 31.88 3.09
C TYR A 53 20.53 31.87 1.64
N GLY A 54 20.47 30.68 1.04
CA GLY A 54 19.92 30.45 -0.28
C GLY A 54 18.85 29.36 -0.26
N ILE A 55 18.16 29.15 -1.38
CA ILE A 55 17.17 28.08 -1.55
C ILE A 55 17.73 27.08 -2.56
N VAL A 56 17.81 25.81 -2.18
CA VAL A 56 18.09 24.69 -3.10
C VAL A 56 16.77 24.00 -3.40
N ALA A 57 16.29 24.10 -4.63
CA ALA A 57 15.05 23.46 -5.07
C ALA A 57 15.23 21.94 -5.19
N ASP A 58 14.10 21.22 -5.16
CA ASP A 58 14.07 19.76 -5.21
C ASP A 58 14.62 19.17 -6.54
N ASP A 59 14.62 19.97 -7.61
CA ASP A 59 15.25 19.65 -8.89
C ASP A 59 16.76 19.94 -8.93
N GLY A 60 17.31 20.50 -7.84
CA GLY A 60 18.71 20.84 -7.69
C GLY A 60 19.08 22.25 -8.14
N GLU A 61 18.14 23.05 -8.66
CA GLU A 61 18.38 24.46 -8.96
C GLU A 61 18.62 25.26 -7.67
N ARG A 62 19.35 26.37 -7.78
CA ARG A 62 19.74 27.22 -6.66
C ARG A 62 19.24 28.62 -6.90
N TYR A 63 18.56 29.18 -5.91
CA TYR A 63 18.06 30.55 -5.94
C TYR A 63 18.67 31.34 -4.79
N LEU A 64 19.10 32.56 -5.09
CA LEU A 64 19.68 33.50 -4.14
C LEU A 64 18.69 34.63 -3.88
N PRO A 65 17.91 34.57 -2.79
CA PRO A 65 16.99 35.63 -2.43
C PRO A 65 17.74 36.92 -2.11
N ALA A 66 17.30 38.05 -2.66
CA ALA A 66 17.80 39.37 -2.28
C ALA A 66 17.51 39.68 -0.80
N ASP A 67 16.33 39.26 -0.32
CA ASP A 67 15.98 39.21 1.09
C ASP A 67 15.19 37.93 1.40
N LEU A 68 15.73 37.11 2.31
CA LEU A 68 15.02 35.97 2.86
C LEU A 68 14.36 36.40 4.19
N PRO A 69 13.04 36.25 4.37
CA PRO A 69 12.38 36.69 5.60
C PRO A 69 12.96 35.98 6.84
N ALA A 70 13.07 36.70 7.97
CA ALA A 70 13.78 36.22 9.15
C ALA A 70 13.28 34.87 9.68
N ASP A 71 11.97 34.62 9.64
CA ASP A 71 11.33 33.37 10.09
C ASP A 71 11.68 32.14 9.24
N PHE A 72 12.35 32.35 8.10
CA PHE A 72 12.81 31.33 7.16
C PHE A 72 14.34 31.19 7.12
N ARG A 73 15.10 32.01 7.87
CA ARG A 73 16.57 31.94 7.96
C ARG A 73 17.02 30.83 8.92
N GLN A 74 16.64 29.60 8.60
CA GLN A 74 17.03 28.40 9.32
C GLN A 74 17.60 27.40 8.32
N ASP A 75 18.85 27.00 8.54
CA ASP A 75 19.50 25.99 7.70
C ASP A 75 18.73 24.66 7.78
N GLY A 76 18.47 24.06 6.62
CA GLY A 76 17.68 22.83 6.48
C GLY A 76 16.17 23.01 6.47
N LEU A 77 15.63 24.24 6.56
CA LEU A 77 14.18 24.46 6.55
C LEU A 77 13.57 24.14 5.18
N ARG A 78 12.60 23.23 5.14
CA ARG A 78 11.79 22.96 3.94
C ARG A 78 10.84 24.13 3.67
N VAL A 79 10.73 24.52 2.40
CA VAL A 79 9.91 25.64 1.97
C VAL A 79 9.20 25.33 0.66
N THR A 80 7.96 25.79 0.54
CA THR A 80 7.31 26.02 -0.75
C THR A 80 7.43 27.51 -1.04
N PHE A 81 7.92 27.86 -2.21
CA PHE A 81 8.25 29.24 -2.56
C PHE A 81 7.67 29.64 -3.91
N VAL A 82 7.41 30.93 -4.05
CA VAL A 82 7.19 31.63 -5.31
C VAL A 82 8.14 32.81 -5.32
N VAL A 83 8.93 32.94 -6.38
CA VAL A 83 9.98 33.94 -6.53
C VAL A 83 9.97 34.52 -7.94
N ASP A 84 10.38 35.78 -8.08
CA ASP A 84 10.58 36.42 -9.39
C ASP A 84 12.08 36.54 -9.67
N VAL A 85 12.51 36.24 -10.90
CA VAL A 85 13.94 36.33 -11.27
C VAL A 85 14.37 37.81 -11.35
N ALA A 86 15.37 38.18 -10.56
CA ALA A 86 15.90 39.53 -10.50
C ALA A 86 16.90 39.77 -11.66
N LYS A 87 16.38 40.18 -12.82
CA LYS A 87 17.18 40.49 -14.02
C LYS A 87 18.21 41.58 -13.76
N GLU A 88 19.39 41.44 -14.35
CA GLU A 88 20.51 42.40 -14.29
C GLU A 88 21.17 42.58 -12.91
N THR A 89 20.90 41.69 -11.95
CA THR A 89 21.55 41.72 -10.63
C THR A 89 22.90 41.00 -10.66
N ALA A 90 23.99 41.75 -10.46
CA ALA A 90 25.32 41.17 -10.22
C ALA A 90 25.52 40.96 -8.72
N THR A 91 25.62 39.70 -8.29
CA THR A 91 25.87 39.33 -6.89
C THR A 91 27.33 38.96 -6.68
N ILE A 92 27.89 39.34 -5.55
CA ILE A 92 29.28 39.00 -5.18
C ILE A 92 29.38 37.47 -4.97
N GLN A 93 28.31 36.86 -4.45
CA GLN A 93 28.26 35.45 -4.00
C GLN A 93 28.46 34.41 -5.12
N GLN A 94 28.29 34.82 -6.39
CA GLN A 94 28.35 33.96 -7.58
C GLN A 94 27.66 32.58 -7.39
N TRP A 95 26.52 32.55 -6.68
CA TRP A 95 25.84 31.33 -6.28
C TRP A 95 24.34 31.48 -6.53
N GLY A 96 23.77 30.57 -7.33
CA GLY A 96 22.35 30.55 -7.66
C GLY A 96 21.88 31.70 -8.55
N THR A 97 20.62 31.62 -8.98
CA THR A 97 19.93 32.67 -9.71
C THR A 97 19.40 33.70 -8.72
N PRO A 98 19.75 35.00 -8.84
CA PRO A 98 19.20 36.05 -7.98
C PRO A 98 17.69 36.16 -8.15
N VAL A 99 16.96 36.19 -7.04
CA VAL A 99 15.49 36.24 -7.04
C VAL A 99 14.93 37.15 -5.95
N ASP A 100 13.73 37.66 -6.18
CA ASP A 100 12.91 38.33 -5.18
C ASP A 100 11.81 37.39 -4.69
N VAL A 101 11.62 37.31 -3.37
CA VAL A 101 10.61 36.43 -2.76
C VAL A 101 9.23 37.05 -2.90
N VAL A 102 8.33 36.36 -3.62
CA VAL A 102 6.93 36.75 -3.77
C VAL A 102 6.09 36.17 -2.64
N SER A 103 6.24 34.88 -2.36
CA SER A 103 5.59 34.20 -1.24
C SER A 103 6.39 32.98 -0.80
N MET A 104 6.39 32.71 0.49
CA MET A 104 6.99 31.50 1.05
C MET A 104 6.12 30.93 2.15
N GLU A 105 6.04 29.61 2.16
CA GLU A 105 5.40 28.83 3.21
C GLU A 105 6.39 27.79 3.71
N LYS A 106 6.35 27.48 5.01
CA LYS A 106 7.14 26.39 5.56
C LYS A 106 6.62 25.11 4.93
N GLY A 107 7.46 24.46 4.12
CA GLY A 107 7.17 23.18 3.51
C GLY A 107 7.11 22.10 4.59
N ASP A 108 6.50 20.96 4.26
CA ASP A 108 6.47 19.83 5.17
C ASP A 108 7.89 19.33 5.42
N THR A 109 8.41 19.57 6.63
CA THR A 109 9.72 19.09 7.08
C THR A 109 9.67 17.62 7.51
N ARG A 110 8.48 17.01 7.57
CA ARG A 110 8.32 15.62 8.00
C ARG A 110 8.91 14.70 6.94
N ARG A 111 9.92 13.93 7.32
CA ARG A 111 10.30 12.75 6.55
C ARG A 111 9.18 11.73 6.70
N THR A 112 8.69 11.22 5.58
CA THR A 112 7.55 10.31 5.58
C THR A 112 7.98 8.95 5.09
N ILE A 113 7.59 7.91 5.81
CA ILE A 113 7.68 6.53 5.35
C ILE A 113 6.31 6.08 4.86
N ALA A 114 6.28 5.33 3.76
CA ALA A 114 5.09 4.67 3.26
C ALA A 114 5.51 3.28 2.76
N THR A 115 5.19 2.26 3.52
CA THR A 115 5.67 0.89 3.28
C THR A 115 4.76 -0.12 3.97
N ASN A 116 5.02 -1.39 3.73
CA ASN A 116 4.40 -2.47 4.47
C ASN A 116 5.23 -2.81 5.70
N GLY A 117 4.60 -3.39 6.71
CA GLY A 117 5.28 -3.90 7.87
C GLY A 117 4.43 -4.86 8.69
N THR A 118 5.03 -5.39 9.74
CA THR A 118 4.37 -6.27 10.70
C THR A 118 4.30 -5.55 12.03
N VAL A 119 3.10 -5.43 12.59
CA VAL A 119 2.92 -4.99 13.98
C VAL A 119 3.45 -6.09 14.90
N THR A 120 4.32 -5.72 15.83
CA THR A 120 4.99 -6.65 16.74
C THR A 120 4.83 -6.16 18.18
N TYR A 121 4.61 -7.07 19.12
CA TYR A 121 4.70 -6.79 20.55
C TYR A 121 6.16 -6.94 21.02
N ILE A 122 6.69 -5.89 21.64
CA ILE A 122 8.05 -5.83 22.18
C ILE A 122 7.96 -5.90 23.70
N ASP A 123 8.49 -6.98 24.28
CA ASP A 123 8.56 -7.18 25.74
C ASP A 123 9.76 -6.46 26.36
N LEU A 124 9.76 -5.13 26.32
CA LEU A 124 10.74 -4.26 26.99
C LEU A 124 9.99 -3.22 27.83
N GLU A 125 10.51 -2.91 29.02
CA GLU A 125 10.00 -1.84 29.92
C GLU A 125 8.49 -1.87 30.22
N GLY A 126 7.88 -3.06 30.26
CA GLY A 126 6.44 -3.22 30.52
C GLY A 126 5.60 -3.45 29.27
N GLY A 127 6.23 -3.56 28.09
CA GLY A 127 5.58 -4.01 26.87
C GLY A 127 5.03 -2.87 26.03
N PHE A 128 5.30 -2.89 24.72
CA PHE A 128 4.69 -1.96 23.77
C PHE A 128 4.57 -2.59 22.39
N TYR A 129 3.75 -1.99 21.53
CA TYR A 129 3.62 -2.40 20.13
C TYR A 129 4.45 -1.49 19.21
N GLY A 130 5.22 -2.09 18.32
CA GLY A 130 5.98 -1.44 17.26
C GLY A 130 5.62 -1.99 15.89
N ILE A 131 6.15 -1.39 14.82
CA ILE A 131 6.01 -1.92 13.45
C ILE A 131 7.40 -2.20 12.90
N ILE A 132 7.65 -3.43 12.45
CA ILE A 132 8.87 -3.78 11.71
C ILE A 132 8.55 -3.65 10.23
N ALA A 133 9.11 -2.65 9.56
CA ALA A 133 8.94 -2.44 8.13
C ALA A 133 9.63 -3.56 7.32
N GLU A 134 9.19 -3.79 6.09
CA GLU A 134 9.75 -4.84 5.20
C GLU A 134 11.25 -4.69 4.92
N ASP A 135 11.78 -3.46 4.97
CA ASP A 135 13.21 -3.16 4.82
C ASP A 135 14.02 -3.42 6.12
N GLY A 136 13.36 -3.91 7.16
CA GLY A 136 13.96 -4.19 8.48
C GLY A 136 14.01 -2.97 9.40
N MET A 137 13.45 -1.81 9.01
CA MET A 137 13.38 -0.64 9.86
C MET A 137 12.35 -0.83 10.98
N ASN A 138 12.80 -0.73 12.23
CA ASN A 138 11.91 -0.72 13.39
C ASN A 138 11.29 0.67 13.54
N CYS A 139 9.97 0.74 13.53
CA CYS A 139 9.19 1.96 13.75
C CYS A 139 8.47 1.86 15.09
N LEU A 140 8.58 2.90 15.91
CA LEU A 140 7.92 3.03 17.21
C LEU A 140 6.78 4.06 17.09
N PRO A 141 5.53 3.63 16.86
CA PRO A 141 4.47 4.58 16.59
C PRO A 141 3.92 5.20 17.88
N SER A 142 3.92 6.53 17.96
CA SER A 142 3.37 7.27 19.11
C SER A 142 1.85 7.24 19.19
N ASN A 143 1.17 6.87 18.09
CA ASN A 143 -0.28 6.87 17.95
C ASN A 143 -0.84 5.60 17.26
N LEU A 144 -0.24 4.42 17.48
CA LEU A 144 -0.77 3.16 16.94
C LEU A 144 -2.20 2.93 17.49
N PRO A 145 -3.24 2.88 16.62
CA PRO A 145 -4.61 2.67 17.07
C PRO A 145 -4.79 1.29 17.70
N GLU A 146 -5.70 1.18 18.66
CA GLU A 146 -5.85 -0.03 19.49
C GLU A 146 -6.26 -1.25 18.67
N GLU A 147 -7.09 -1.07 17.64
CA GLU A 147 -7.52 -2.13 16.73
C GLU A 147 -6.37 -2.73 15.89
N TYR A 148 -5.23 -2.05 15.80
CA TYR A 148 -4.02 -2.53 15.13
C TYR A 148 -2.97 -3.08 16.09
N ARG A 149 -3.19 -3.03 17.42
CA ARG A 149 -2.25 -3.56 18.45
C ARG A 149 -2.36 -5.08 18.57
N ILE A 150 -2.02 -5.73 17.47
CA ILE A 150 -2.15 -7.17 17.28
C ILE A 150 -0.77 -7.67 16.84
N ASP A 151 -0.16 -8.51 17.66
CA ASP A 151 1.14 -9.09 17.34
C ASP A 151 1.04 -9.96 16.07
N GLY A 152 1.94 -9.72 15.13
CA GLY A 152 1.97 -10.38 13.83
C GLY A 152 1.05 -9.79 12.75
N LEU A 153 0.33 -8.70 13.01
CA LEU A 153 -0.57 -8.09 12.02
C LEU A 153 0.22 -7.43 10.88
N SER A 154 0.06 -7.92 9.65
CA SER A 154 0.62 -7.29 8.45
C SER A 154 -0.20 -6.06 8.05
N VAL A 155 0.48 -4.92 7.87
CA VAL A 155 -0.14 -3.63 7.60
C VAL A 155 0.58 -2.87 6.51
N GLN A 156 -0.17 -2.06 5.75
CA GLN A 156 0.32 -1.02 4.88
C GLN A 156 0.13 0.25 5.67
N PHE A 157 1.20 1.02 5.84
CA PHE A 157 1.11 2.22 6.64
C PHE A 157 1.91 3.34 6.01
N SER A 158 1.47 4.56 6.31
CA SER A 158 2.30 5.74 6.13
C SER A 158 2.46 6.44 7.48
N ALA A 159 3.65 6.97 7.73
CA ALA A 159 3.96 7.64 8.98
C ALA A 159 4.94 8.78 8.79
N ASP A 160 4.84 9.78 9.65
CA ASP A 160 5.79 10.86 9.77
C ASP A 160 6.87 10.49 10.78
N LEU A 161 8.14 10.68 10.43
CA LEU A 161 9.24 10.54 11.38
C LEU A 161 9.18 11.67 12.42
N GLU A 162 9.34 11.33 13.68
CA GLU A 162 9.44 12.28 14.79
C GLU A 162 10.93 12.47 15.14
N ASP A 163 11.57 13.50 14.56
CA ASP A 163 13.01 13.77 14.71
C ASP A 163 13.40 14.40 16.09
N ASP A 164 12.41 14.84 16.89
CA ASP A 164 12.64 15.64 18.12
C ASP A 164 12.19 14.91 19.40
N VAL A 165 12.44 13.60 19.48
CA VAL A 165 12.18 12.84 20.70
C VAL A 165 13.39 12.97 21.63
N THR A 166 13.18 13.62 22.77
CA THR A 166 14.22 13.82 23.79
C THR A 166 14.52 12.49 24.48
N GLY A 167 15.66 11.88 24.14
CA GLY A 167 16.09 10.57 24.65
C GLY A 167 16.21 9.54 23.52
N PHE A 168 17.16 8.61 23.61
CA PHE A 168 17.31 7.54 22.63
C PHE A 168 16.36 6.41 23.00
N PRO A 169 15.26 6.16 22.25
CA PRO A 169 14.46 4.97 22.49
C PRO A 169 15.35 3.73 22.34
N MET A 170 15.22 2.77 23.26
CA MET A 170 16.00 1.54 23.20
C MET A 170 15.61 0.64 22.01
N TRP A 171 14.51 0.97 21.33
CA TRP A 171 14.04 0.25 20.16
C TRP A 171 13.23 1.17 19.22
N GLY A 172 13.57 1.11 17.93
CA GLY A 172 12.80 1.73 16.84
C GLY A 172 12.92 3.25 16.70
N MET A 173 12.64 3.73 15.50
CA MET A 173 12.53 5.15 15.20
C MET A 173 11.13 5.65 15.56
N PRO A 174 10.98 6.71 16.37
CA PRO A 174 9.69 7.29 16.67
C PRO A 174 8.98 7.78 15.42
N VAL A 175 7.73 7.39 15.24
CA VAL A 175 6.91 7.80 14.11
C VAL A 175 5.49 8.12 14.55
N LYS A 176 4.80 8.96 13.77
CA LYS A 176 3.38 9.22 13.89
C LYS A 176 2.64 8.66 12.68
N ILE A 177 1.82 7.64 12.89
CA ILE A 177 1.00 7.02 11.85
C ILE A 177 0.02 8.04 11.27
N ARG A 178 0.00 8.14 9.93
CA ARG A 178 -0.96 8.92 9.16
C ARG A 178 -2.07 8.05 8.59
N SER A 179 -1.69 6.90 8.03
CA SER A 179 -2.62 5.88 7.54
C SER A 179 -2.08 4.51 7.92
N ILE A 180 -2.96 3.59 8.24
CA ILE A 180 -2.62 2.19 8.51
C ILE A 180 -3.83 1.35 8.12
N GLU A 181 -3.60 0.30 7.35
CA GLU A 181 -4.61 -0.64 6.89
C GLU A 181 -4.01 -2.06 6.90
N PRO A 182 -4.78 -3.11 7.24
CA PRO A 182 -4.27 -4.47 7.16
C PRO A 182 -3.99 -4.86 5.71
N ILE A 183 -2.86 -5.50 5.44
CA ILE A 183 -2.57 -6.08 4.12
C ILE A 183 -2.79 -7.57 4.18
N GLY A 184 -3.35 -8.11 3.11
CA GLY A 184 -3.54 -9.55 3.01
C GLY A 184 -4.60 -10.01 3.98
N SER A 185 -5.75 -9.32 4.02
CA SER A 185 -6.98 -9.88 4.56
C SER A 185 -7.23 -11.20 3.82
N VAL A 186 -6.77 -12.28 4.44
CA VAL A 186 -6.81 -13.62 3.88
C VAL A 186 -8.27 -13.91 3.57
N ARG A 187 -8.62 -14.00 2.27
CA ARG A 187 -9.97 -14.40 1.88
C ARG A 187 -10.00 -15.91 1.77
N LEU A 188 -10.50 -16.54 2.83
CA LEU A 188 -10.72 -17.97 2.86
C LEU A 188 -12.11 -18.29 2.30
N VAL A 189 -12.17 -19.37 1.53
CA VAL A 189 -13.41 -19.97 1.05
C VAL A 189 -13.45 -21.41 1.56
N ALA A 190 -14.59 -21.85 2.05
CA ALA A 190 -14.80 -23.23 2.47
C ALA A 190 -16.18 -23.71 2.03
N GLY A 191 -16.27 -24.99 1.72
CA GLY A 191 -17.53 -25.57 1.28
C GLY A 191 -17.38 -26.97 0.73
N ASN A 192 -18.49 -27.46 0.18
CA ASN A 192 -18.53 -28.68 -0.60
C ASN A 192 -18.50 -28.33 -2.09
N GLY A 193 -17.99 -29.24 -2.90
CA GLY A 193 -18.03 -29.12 -4.35
C GLY A 193 -17.63 -30.40 -5.06
N THR A 194 -17.61 -30.32 -6.38
CA THR A 194 -17.17 -31.39 -7.25
C THR A 194 -15.89 -30.98 -7.97
N VAL A 195 -14.87 -31.84 -7.92
CA VAL A 195 -13.69 -31.72 -8.79
C VAL A 195 -14.12 -32.04 -10.21
N THR A 196 -13.86 -31.13 -11.14
CA THR A 196 -14.32 -31.23 -12.53
C THR A 196 -13.17 -31.00 -13.49
N TYR A 197 -13.00 -31.89 -14.46
CA TYR A 197 -12.11 -31.65 -15.58
C TYR A 197 -12.72 -30.64 -16.54
N VAL A 198 -11.97 -29.58 -16.83
CA VAL A 198 -12.35 -28.49 -17.71
C VAL A 198 -11.48 -28.54 -18.95
N ASP A 199 -12.09 -28.83 -20.10
CA ASP A 199 -11.41 -28.90 -21.39
C ASP A 199 -11.27 -27.49 -22.02
N LEU A 200 -10.40 -26.67 -21.42
CA LEU A 200 -10.01 -25.35 -21.92
C LEU A 200 -8.49 -25.25 -21.93
N GLU A 201 -7.91 -24.70 -23.00
CA GLU A 201 -6.48 -24.38 -23.12
C GLU A 201 -5.50 -25.53 -22.78
N GLY A 202 -5.86 -26.77 -23.14
CA GLY A 202 -5.05 -27.97 -22.83
C GLY A 202 -5.51 -28.75 -21.61
N GLY A 203 -6.56 -28.27 -20.94
CA GLY A 203 -7.29 -29.00 -19.93
C GLY A 203 -6.72 -28.82 -18.53
N PHE A 204 -7.60 -28.63 -17.55
CA PHE A 204 -7.23 -28.52 -16.13
C PHE A 204 -8.35 -29.03 -15.24
N TYR A 205 -8.06 -29.24 -13.95
CA TYR A 205 -9.09 -29.56 -12.97
C TYR A 205 -9.46 -28.33 -12.17
N GLY A 206 -10.75 -28.07 -12.06
CA GLY A 206 -11.34 -27.04 -11.20
C GLY A 206 -12.21 -27.65 -10.11
N ILE A 207 -12.61 -26.84 -9.12
CA ILE A 207 -13.63 -27.21 -8.14
C ILE A 207 -14.87 -26.35 -8.42
N ILE A 208 -15.99 -27.00 -8.67
CA ILE A 208 -17.30 -26.35 -8.75
C ILE A 208 -17.97 -26.55 -7.40
N ALA A 209 -18.08 -25.50 -6.60
CA ALA A 209 -18.72 -25.54 -5.30
C ALA A 209 -20.25 -25.64 -5.42
N ASP A 210 -20.88 -26.20 -4.39
CA ASP A 210 -22.33 -26.42 -4.35
C ASP A 210 -23.13 -25.10 -4.39
N ASP A 211 -22.51 -23.98 -3.99
CA ASP A 211 -23.06 -22.63 -4.09
C ASP A 211 -22.94 -22.01 -5.50
N GLY A 212 -22.37 -22.76 -6.46
CA GLY A 212 -22.11 -22.32 -7.83
C GLY A 212 -20.77 -21.61 -8.02
N GLY A 213 -20.01 -21.40 -6.96
CA GLY A 213 -18.64 -20.88 -7.01
C GLY A 213 -17.73 -21.76 -7.84
N ARG A 214 -16.81 -21.15 -8.59
CA ARG A 214 -15.81 -21.86 -9.40
C ARG A 214 -14.43 -21.49 -8.91
N TYR A 215 -13.66 -22.49 -8.52
CA TYR A 215 -12.32 -22.29 -7.98
C TYR A 215 -11.32 -23.02 -8.87
N LEU A 216 -10.22 -22.34 -9.19
CA LEU A 216 -9.07 -22.92 -9.89
C LEU A 216 -7.98 -23.23 -8.86
N PRO A 217 -7.81 -24.49 -8.44
CA PRO A 217 -6.77 -24.86 -7.50
C PRO A 217 -5.38 -24.72 -8.11
N LEU A 218 -4.52 -23.97 -7.45
CA LEU A 218 -3.10 -23.87 -7.77
C LEU A 218 -2.36 -25.03 -7.09
N GLY A 219 -2.05 -26.08 -7.84
CA GLY A 219 -1.26 -27.22 -7.32
C GLY A 219 -2.06 -28.25 -6.52
N LEU A 220 -3.30 -28.55 -6.91
CA LEU A 220 -4.07 -29.64 -6.30
C LEU A 220 -3.36 -30.98 -6.52
N GLY A 221 -3.18 -31.75 -5.45
CA GLY A 221 -2.48 -33.03 -5.49
C GLY A 221 -3.14 -34.05 -6.43
N GLU A 222 -2.32 -34.84 -7.13
CA GLU A 222 -2.75 -35.76 -8.19
C GLU A 222 -3.85 -36.75 -7.77
N THR A 223 -3.87 -37.15 -6.50
CA THR A 223 -4.89 -38.05 -5.94
C THR A 223 -6.30 -37.47 -5.93
N TRP A 224 -6.43 -36.14 -5.98
CA TRP A 224 -7.70 -35.42 -6.03
C TRP A 224 -8.13 -35.08 -7.46
N LEU A 225 -7.27 -35.28 -8.46
CA LEU A 225 -7.53 -35.00 -9.88
C LEU A 225 -8.38 -36.11 -10.52
N VAL A 226 -9.58 -36.32 -9.98
CA VAL A 226 -10.55 -37.29 -10.46
C VAL A 226 -11.84 -36.55 -10.80
N ASP A 227 -12.20 -36.57 -12.08
CA ASP A 227 -13.42 -35.92 -12.56
C ASP A 227 -14.66 -36.51 -11.89
N GLY A 228 -15.53 -35.63 -11.39
CA GLY A 228 -16.74 -35.99 -10.64
C GLY A 228 -16.51 -36.30 -9.16
N MET A 229 -15.30 -36.11 -8.61
CA MET A 229 -15.05 -36.37 -7.19
C MET A 229 -15.71 -35.32 -6.30
N ASN A 230 -16.60 -35.74 -5.41
CA ASN A 230 -17.20 -34.87 -4.40
C ASN A 230 -16.25 -34.66 -3.23
N VAL A 231 -15.96 -33.40 -2.93
CA VAL A 231 -14.99 -32.96 -1.93
C VAL A 231 -15.60 -31.93 -0.99
N THR A 232 -15.00 -31.82 0.19
CA THR A 232 -15.13 -30.68 1.08
C THR A 232 -13.74 -30.06 1.22
N PHE A 233 -13.66 -28.74 1.23
CA PHE A 233 -12.38 -28.06 1.18
C PHE A 233 -12.41 -26.74 1.94
N VAL A 234 -11.22 -26.25 2.27
CA VAL A 234 -10.94 -24.86 2.58
C VAL A 234 -9.73 -24.41 1.77
N ALA A 235 -9.82 -23.22 1.19
CA ALA A 235 -8.81 -22.68 0.32
C ALA A 235 -8.65 -21.16 0.54
N GLN A 236 -7.44 -20.67 0.32
CA GLN A 236 -7.14 -19.24 0.29
C GLN A 236 -7.24 -18.72 -1.13
N VAL A 237 -7.99 -17.64 -1.32
CA VAL A 237 -8.03 -16.94 -2.60
C VAL A 237 -6.71 -16.23 -2.88
N ARG A 238 -6.21 -16.36 -4.09
CA ARG A 238 -5.03 -15.67 -4.60
C ARG A 238 -5.47 -14.60 -5.60
N GLU A 239 -5.60 -13.36 -5.13
CA GLU A 239 -6.12 -12.23 -5.93
C GLU A 239 -5.10 -11.69 -6.94
N ASP A 240 -3.82 -11.92 -6.65
CA ASP A 240 -2.62 -11.49 -7.36
C ASP A 240 -2.17 -12.49 -8.45
N VAL A 241 -2.96 -13.55 -8.70
CA VAL A 241 -2.66 -14.57 -9.71
C VAL A 241 -3.50 -14.35 -10.96
N ALA A 242 -2.85 -13.98 -12.06
CA ALA A 242 -3.47 -13.99 -13.39
C ALA A 242 -3.51 -15.42 -13.94
N THR A 243 -4.69 -15.87 -14.40
CA THR A 243 -4.86 -17.19 -15.00
C THR A 243 -5.14 -17.06 -16.49
N ILE A 244 -4.52 -17.93 -17.28
CA ILE A 244 -4.62 -17.90 -18.76
C ILE A 244 -6.06 -18.20 -19.18
N GLY A 245 -6.68 -19.22 -18.58
CA GLY A 245 -8.03 -19.67 -18.96
C GLY A 245 -9.19 -18.78 -18.49
N GLN A 246 -8.92 -17.70 -17.76
CA GLN A 246 -9.93 -16.80 -17.17
C GLN A 246 -11.12 -17.52 -16.51
N TRP A 247 -10.88 -18.72 -15.99
CA TRP A 247 -11.91 -19.59 -15.43
C TRP A 247 -11.67 -19.79 -13.94
N GLY A 248 -12.72 -19.54 -13.17
CA GLY A 248 -12.72 -19.68 -11.72
C GLY A 248 -11.83 -18.68 -11.00
N THR A 249 -12.04 -18.57 -9.70
CA THR A 249 -11.17 -17.80 -8.80
C THR A 249 -9.93 -18.63 -8.46
N PRO A 250 -8.70 -18.13 -8.66
CA PRO A 250 -7.49 -18.85 -8.29
C PRO A 250 -7.43 -19.05 -6.78
N VAL A 251 -7.19 -20.28 -6.34
CA VAL A 251 -7.10 -20.60 -4.92
C VAL A 251 -5.94 -21.54 -4.62
N GLU A 252 -5.35 -21.37 -3.45
CA GLU A 252 -4.44 -22.33 -2.85
C GLU A 252 -5.23 -23.17 -1.85
N VAL A 253 -5.35 -24.47 -2.09
CA VAL A 253 -6.13 -25.38 -1.24
C VAL A 253 -5.34 -25.68 0.02
N ILE A 254 -5.86 -25.22 1.17
CA ILE A 254 -5.24 -25.42 2.48
C ILE A 254 -5.54 -26.83 2.99
N ALA A 255 -6.80 -27.26 2.89
CA ALA A 255 -7.22 -28.61 3.25
C ALA A 255 -8.36 -29.08 2.35
N ILE A 256 -8.38 -30.39 2.08
CA ILE A 256 -9.37 -31.05 1.26
C ILE A 256 -9.60 -32.48 1.76
N ASP A 257 -10.85 -32.92 1.74
CA ASP A 257 -11.26 -34.29 2.05
C ASP A 257 -12.44 -34.68 1.15
N LYS A 258 -12.82 -35.95 1.14
CA LYS A 258 -14.06 -36.38 0.49
C LYS A 258 -15.26 -35.77 1.20
N ALA A 259 -16.27 -35.37 0.44
CA ALA A 259 -17.49 -34.83 1.00
C ALA A 259 -18.10 -35.79 2.03
N GLY A 260 -18.44 -35.27 3.21
CA GLY A 260 -18.98 -36.04 4.34
C GLY A 260 -17.94 -36.47 5.39
N ASN A 261 -16.69 -36.69 5.01
CA ASN A 261 -15.61 -37.09 5.93
C ASN A 261 -15.23 -35.97 6.92
N ALA A 262 -15.27 -34.73 6.45
CA ALA A 262 -14.94 -33.55 7.24
C ALA A 262 -16.00 -32.46 7.06
N THR A 263 -15.97 -31.46 7.93
CA THR A 263 -16.59 -30.16 7.67
C THR A 263 -15.55 -29.11 7.99
N PHE A 264 -15.17 -28.34 6.97
CA PHE A 264 -14.34 -27.18 7.14
C PHE A 264 -15.20 -25.93 7.33
N VAL A 265 -14.68 -24.98 8.09
CA VAL A 265 -15.24 -23.65 8.25
C VAL A 265 -14.17 -22.63 7.87
N ALA A 266 -14.60 -21.53 7.26
CA ALA A 266 -13.79 -20.34 6.99
C ALA A 266 -14.65 -19.10 7.29
N VAL A 267 -14.26 -18.29 8.28
CA VAL A 267 -15.05 -17.16 8.77
C VAL A 267 -14.14 -16.04 9.28
N ASN A 268 -14.62 -14.81 9.19
CA ASN A 268 -14.00 -13.67 9.87
C ASN A 268 -14.61 -13.52 11.26
N GLY A 269 -13.83 -12.97 12.19
CA GLY A 269 -14.28 -12.81 13.56
C GLY A 269 -13.18 -12.34 14.49
N THR A 270 -13.43 -12.50 15.77
CA THR A 270 -12.61 -11.97 16.85
C THR A 270 -12.22 -13.10 17.80
N VAL A 271 -10.94 -13.19 18.13
CA VAL A 271 -10.45 -14.01 19.24
C VAL A 271 -10.86 -13.34 20.54
N THR A 272 -11.45 -14.10 21.45
CA THR A 272 -11.98 -13.60 22.72
C THR A 272 -11.48 -14.47 23.87
N TYR A 273 -10.94 -13.83 24.91
CA TYR A 273 -10.66 -14.51 26.16
C TYR A 273 -11.95 -14.76 26.93
N ILE A 274 -12.16 -16.00 27.35
CA ILE A 274 -13.33 -16.45 28.08
C ILE A 274 -12.90 -16.91 29.47
N ASP A 275 -13.34 -16.19 30.48
CA ASP A 275 -13.12 -16.52 31.90
C ASP A 275 -14.11 -17.59 32.39
N LEU A 276 -13.96 -18.81 31.84
CA LEU A 276 -14.65 -20.01 32.28
C LEU A 276 -13.63 -21.14 32.43
N GLU A 277 -13.80 -21.97 33.46
CA GLU A 277 -13.01 -23.20 33.68
C GLU A 277 -11.48 -23.01 33.68
N GLY A 278 -11.01 -21.88 34.23
CA GLY A 278 -9.57 -21.56 34.29
C GLY A 278 -9.07 -20.68 33.14
N GLY A 279 -9.97 -20.22 32.26
CA GLY A 279 -9.66 -19.27 31.21
C GLY A 279 -9.19 -19.93 29.92
N PHE A 280 -9.76 -19.53 28.79
CA PHE A 280 -9.32 -19.99 27.48
C PHE A 280 -9.61 -18.94 26.40
N TYR A 281 -8.97 -19.08 25.25
CA TYR A 281 -9.26 -18.27 24.07
C TYR A 281 -10.22 -19.00 23.15
N GLY A 282 -11.31 -18.34 22.80
CA GLY A 282 -12.30 -18.79 21.82
C GLY A 282 -12.36 -17.83 20.64
N PHE A 283 -13.12 -18.19 19.62
CA PHE A 283 -13.30 -17.37 18.43
C PHE A 283 -14.79 -17.08 18.21
N VAL A 284 -15.15 -15.80 18.13
CA VAL A 284 -16.50 -15.32 17.85
C VAL A 284 -16.52 -14.81 16.41
N ALA A 285 -17.19 -15.54 15.53
CA ALA A 285 -17.36 -15.16 14.15
C ALA A 285 -18.28 -13.93 14.02
N ASP A 286 -18.12 -13.18 12.93
CA ASP A 286 -18.92 -11.97 12.66
C ASP A 286 -20.42 -12.29 12.50
N ASP A 287 -20.78 -13.54 12.18
CA ASP A 287 -22.17 -14.03 12.16
C ASP A 287 -22.72 -14.41 13.55
N GLY A 288 -21.91 -14.24 14.60
CA GLY A 288 -22.23 -14.53 16.00
C GLY A 288 -22.00 -15.99 16.41
N LYS A 289 -21.60 -16.89 15.51
CA LYS A 289 -21.24 -18.26 15.89
C LYS A 289 -19.95 -18.27 16.71
N ARG A 290 -19.82 -19.27 17.57
CA ARG A 290 -18.70 -19.43 18.49
C ARG A 290 -17.96 -20.71 18.14
N TYR A 291 -16.65 -20.62 18.02
CA TYR A 291 -15.76 -21.72 17.71
C TYR A 291 -14.72 -21.82 18.82
N LEU A 292 -14.46 -23.04 19.27
CA LEU A 292 -13.46 -23.37 20.28
C LEU A 292 -12.27 -23.99 19.56
N PRO A 293 -11.20 -23.23 19.29
CA PRO A 293 -10.03 -23.78 18.61
C PRO A 293 -9.24 -24.65 19.59
N LEU A 294 -9.02 -25.91 19.26
CA LEU A 294 -8.32 -26.88 20.11
C LEU A 294 -6.79 -26.71 20.07
N GLY A 295 -6.28 -25.89 19.15
CA GLY A 295 -4.86 -25.67 18.90
C GLY A 295 -4.51 -24.24 18.50
N LEU A 296 -5.20 -23.23 19.05
CA LEU A 296 -4.89 -21.83 18.72
C LEU A 296 -3.44 -21.52 19.09
N GLU A 297 -2.64 -21.13 18.09
CA GLU A 297 -1.24 -20.74 18.29
C GLU A 297 -1.12 -19.56 19.26
N GLU A 298 -0.06 -19.54 20.07
CA GLU A 298 0.13 -18.53 21.13
C GLU A 298 0.07 -17.09 20.61
N ARG A 299 0.64 -16.83 19.44
CA ARG A 299 0.61 -15.50 18.79
C ARG A 299 -0.80 -14.98 18.51
N TYR A 300 -1.79 -15.87 18.38
CA TYR A 300 -3.18 -15.50 18.15
C TYR A 300 -4.00 -15.43 19.45
N ARG A 301 -3.41 -15.72 20.60
CA ARG A 301 -4.07 -15.66 21.92
C ARG A 301 -4.05 -14.26 22.49
N VAL A 302 -4.61 -13.32 21.73
CA VAL A 302 -4.76 -11.92 22.11
C VAL A 302 -6.25 -11.60 22.14
N ASP A 303 -6.75 -11.18 23.29
CA ASP A 303 -8.16 -10.82 23.43
C ASP A 303 -8.49 -9.62 22.54
N GLY A 304 -9.58 -9.72 21.77
CA GLY A 304 -9.98 -8.71 20.80
C GLY A 304 -9.31 -8.82 19.43
N MET A 305 -8.39 -9.77 19.22
CA MET A 305 -7.70 -9.91 17.93
C MET A 305 -8.66 -10.34 16.81
N ARG A 306 -8.74 -9.55 15.73
CA ARG A 306 -9.53 -9.91 14.55
C ARG A 306 -8.71 -10.72 13.56
N ILE A 307 -9.23 -11.87 13.14
CA ILE A 307 -8.58 -12.74 12.14
C ILE A 307 -9.60 -13.34 11.18
N THR A 308 -9.13 -13.77 10.02
CA THR A 308 -9.79 -14.81 9.24
C THR A 308 -9.41 -16.17 9.83
N PHE A 309 -10.40 -16.90 10.31
CA PHE A 309 -10.26 -18.21 10.92
C PHE A 309 -10.71 -19.29 9.95
N ALA A 310 -9.92 -20.36 9.83
CA ALA A 310 -10.38 -21.61 9.25
C ALA A 310 -9.97 -22.79 10.11
N GLY A 311 -10.76 -23.85 10.02
CA GLY A 311 -10.40 -25.12 10.64
C GLY A 311 -11.41 -26.22 10.36
N LYS A 312 -11.11 -27.42 10.86
CA LYS A 312 -11.93 -28.63 10.71
C LYS A 312 -12.78 -28.84 11.96
N ILE A 313 -14.10 -28.94 11.80
CA ILE A 313 -15.00 -29.23 12.92
C ILE A 313 -14.68 -30.61 13.52
N ALA A 314 -14.38 -30.64 14.81
CA ALA A 314 -14.05 -31.84 15.54
C ALA A 314 -15.32 -32.48 16.14
N ARG A 315 -16.09 -33.17 15.28
CA ARG A 315 -17.45 -33.68 15.58
C ARG A 315 -17.53 -34.61 16.80
N ASP A 316 -16.48 -35.39 17.05
CA ASP A 316 -16.45 -36.40 18.11
C ASP A 316 -15.63 -35.96 19.33
N THR A 317 -15.36 -34.66 19.45
CA THR A 317 -14.62 -34.09 20.59
C THR A 317 -15.58 -33.61 21.66
N VAL A 318 -15.34 -34.08 22.89
CA VAL A 318 -16.00 -33.56 24.09
C VAL A 318 -15.00 -32.66 24.80
N THR A 319 -15.34 -31.38 24.93
CA THR A 319 -14.54 -30.40 25.67
C THR A 319 -15.12 -30.19 27.06
N LEU A 320 -14.25 -29.86 28.02
CA LEU A 320 -14.72 -29.38 29.32
C LEU A 320 -15.41 -28.03 29.12
N GLN A 321 -14.81 -27.17 28.29
CA GLN A 321 -15.30 -25.86 27.93
C GLN A 321 -16.64 -26.03 27.23
N GLN A 322 -17.73 -25.81 27.96
CA GLN A 322 -19.12 -25.90 27.47
C GLN A 322 -19.48 -24.70 26.57
N TRP A 323 -18.57 -24.34 25.65
CA TRP A 323 -18.62 -23.11 24.88
C TRP A 323 -18.06 -23.33 23.47
N GLY A 324 -18.83 -22.92 22.46
CA GLY A 324 -18.42 -22.96 21.06
C GLY A 324 -18.42 -24.36 20.44
N ILE A 325 -18.23 -24.39 19.12
CA ILE A 325 -18.06 -25.61 18.34
C ILE A 325 -16.56 -25.96 18.32
N PRO A 326 -16.12 -27.14 18.76
CA PRO A 326 -14.71 -27.54 18.70
C PRO A 326 -14.18 -27.59 17.27
N VAL A 327 -13.01 -26.98 17.04
CA VAL A 327 -12.35 -26.93 15.73
C VAL A 327 -10.85 -27.20 15.87
N GLU A 328 -10.32 -28.03 14.98
CA GLU A 328 -8.88 -28.33 14.80
C GLU A 328 -8.27 -27.49 13.67
#